data_AF-A0A3M1XN03-F1
#
_entry.id   AF-A0A3M1XN03-F1
#
_cell.length_a   1.000
_cell.length_b   1.000
_cell.length_c   1.000
_cell.angle_alpha   90.00
_cell.angle_beta   90.00
_cell.angle_gamma   90.00
#
_symmetry.space_group_name_H-M   'P 1'
#
loop_
_entity.id
_entity.type
_entity.pdbx_description
1 polymer ?
#
loop_
_entity_poly.entity_id
_entity_poly.type
_entity_poly.pdbx_seq_one_letter_code
_entity_poly.pdbx_strand_id
1 'polypeptide(L)'
;MKNGLFLLLASVVILLAPMRSTGQTVNDEVALRAFTRSFMVAFNQQDHEALEAMFTDDALYMDAGGNEIRGAANIGNHFANQFLHDNATLALRPM
;
A
#
# COMPACT_ATOMS: atom_id res chain seq x y z
N MET A 1 -35.90 -8.47 55.05
CA MET A 1 -36.89 -7.84 54.14
C MET A 1 -36.12 -6.83 53.30
N LYS A 2 -35.64 -7.22 52.11
CA LYS A 2 -36.30 -7.11 50.78
C LYS A 2 -36.14 -5.70 50.18
N ASN A 3 -35.53 -5.67 48.99
CA ASN A 3 -35.66 -4.70 47.89
C ASN A 3 -34.61 -3.55 47.89
N GLY A 4 -34.01 -3.13 46.78
CA GLY A 4 -34.22 -3.45 45.36
C GLY A 4 -32.87 -3.42 44.63
N LEU A 5 -32.60 -4.41 43.79
CA LEU A 5 -32.92 -4.36 42.36
C LEU A 5 -32.30 -3.12 41.68
N PHE A 6 -30.97 -3.12 41.61
CA PHE A 6 -30.15 -2.23 40.79
C PHE A 6 -30.24 -2.68 39.32
N LEU A 7 -31.29 -2.29 38.61
CA LEU A 7 -31.39 -2.51 37.15
C LEU A 7 -32.17 -1.36 36.50
N LEU A 8 -31.54 -0.19 36.40
CA LEU A 8 -31.98 0.89 35.51
C LEU A 8 -30.75 1.70 35.11
N LEU A 9 -30.10 1.30 34.01
CA LEU A 9 -29.33 2.16 33.11
C LEU A 9 -28.96 1.31 31.90
N ALA A 10 -29.98 1.02 31.09
CA ALA A 10 -29.80 0.63 29.70
C ALA A 10 -29.25 1.85 28.94
N SER A 11 -27.97 2.11 29.11
CA SER A 11 -27.23 3.09 28.31
C SER A 11 -27.00 2.45 26.95
N VAL A 12 -27.88 2.80 26.02
CA VAL A 12 -27.74 2.58 24.59
C VAL A 12 -26.43 3.23 24.14
N VAL A 13 -25.35 2.44 24.09
CA VAL A 13 -24.12 2.80 23.38
C VAL A 13 -24.41 2.54 21.90
N ILE A 14 -25.02 3.52 21.23
CA ILE A 14 -25.01 3.56 19.77
C ILE A 14 -23.55 3.74 19.36
N LEU A 15 -23.00 2.65 18.83
CA LEU A 15 -21.75 2.59 18.09
C LEU A 15 -21.74 3.68 17.01
N LEU A 16 -21.07 4.80 17.27
CA LEU A 16 -20.60 5.69 16.21
C LEU A 16 -19.47 4.95 15.47
N ALA A 17 -19.82 4.03 14.58
CA ALA A 17 -18.91 3.62 13.53
C ALA A 17 -18.62 4.88 12.68
N PRO A 18 -17.36 5.31 12.51
CA PRO A 18 -17.06 6.41 11.61
C PRO A 18 -17.44 5.94 10.20
N MET A 19 -18.48 6.57 9.65
CA MET A 19 -18.81 6.48 8.24
C MET A 19 -17.56 6.95 7.48
N ARG A 20 -16.79 6.02 6.89
CA ARG A 20 -15.66 6.40 6.04
C ARG A 20 -16.25 7.22 4.88
N SER A 21 -15.85 8.48 4.79
CA SER A 21 -16.35 9.41 3.79
C SER A 21 -16.01 8.88 2.39
N THR A 22 -17.02 8.73 1.53
CA THR A 22 -16.87 8.29 0.12
C THR A 22 -15.95 9.21 -0.69
N GLY A 23 -15.72 10.44 -0.24
CA GLY A 23 -14.74 11.35 -0.83
C GLY A 23 -13.28 10.94 -0.62
N GLN A 24 -12.98 10.24 0.49
CA GLN A 24 -11.63 9.75 0.75
C GLN A 24 -11.27 8.60 -0.21
N THR A 25 -12.21 7.68 -0.46
CA THR A 25 -11.99 6.52 -1.33
C THR A 25 -11.75 6.89 -2.80
N VAL A 26 -12.37 7.96 -3.31
CA VAL A 26 -12.12 8.41 -4.70
C VAL A 26 -10.72 9.03 -4.84
N ASN A 27 -10.29 9.80 -3.83
CA ASN A 27 -8.94 10.38 -3.83
C ASN A 27 -7.85 9.31 -3.69
N ASP A 28 -8.10 8.28 -2.87
CA ASP A 28 -7.18 7.14 -2.71
C ASP A 28 -7.01 6.38 -4.03
N GLU A 29 -8.08 6.18 -4.79
CA GLU A 29 -8.03 5.50 -6.10
C GLU A 29 -7.24 6.32 -7.14
N VAL A 30 -7.41 7.64 -7.17
CA VAL A 30 -6.63 8.51 -8.06
C VAL A 30 -5.14 8.49 -7.69
N ALA A 31 -4.83 8.56 -6.39
CA ALA A 31 -3.47 8.49 -5.89
C ALA A 31 -2.81 7.13 -6.21
N LEU A 32 -3.55 6.03 -6.05
CA LEU A 32 -3.06 4.69 -6.38
C LEU A 32 -2.77 4.55 -7.88
N ARG A 33 -3.67 5.02 -8.75
CA ARG A 33 -3.42 5.01 -10.21
C ARG A 33 -2.20 5.84 -10.60
N ALA A 34 -2.00 6.99 -9.96
CA ALA A 34 -0.83 7.84 -10.19
C ALA A 34 0.46 7.12 -9.76
N PHE A 35 0.47 6.52 -8.56
CA PHE A 35 1.59 5.72 -8.06
C PHE A 35 1.92 4.57 -9.02
N THR A 36 0.92 3.78 -9.42
CA THR A 36 1.13 2.65 -10.36
C THR A 36 1.72 3.13 -11.68
N ARG A 37 1.25 4.26 -12.21
CA ARG A 37 1.80 4.82 -13.46
C ARG A 37 3.26 5.22 -13.29
N SER A 38 3.61 5.92 -12.20
CA SER A 38 4.99 6.32 -11.93
C SER A 38 5.91 5.12 -11.78
N PHE A 39 5.49 4.09 -11.03
CA PHE A 39 6.24 2.85 -10.87
C PHE A 39 6.54 2.20 -12.23
N MET A 40 5.53 2.09 -13.08
CA MET A 40 5.67 1.46 -14.40
C MET A 40 6.59 2.26 -15.33
N VAL A 41 6.57 3.59 -15.26
CA VAL A 41 7.48 4.45 -16.01
C VAL A 41 8.92 4.21 -15.56
N ALA A 42 9.19 4.26 -14.25
CA ALA A 42 10.53 4.02 -13.71
C ALA A 42 11.02 2.60 -14.06
N PHE A 43 10.17 1.58 -13.90
CA PHE A 43 10.50 0.21 -14.25
C PHE A 43 10.84 0.04 -15.74
N ASN A 44 10.00 0.56 -16.63
CA ASN A 44 10.22 0.43 -18.08
C ASN A 44 11.44 1.23 -18.57
N GLN A 45 11.84 2.27 -17.83
CA GLN A 45 13.07 3.03 -18.08
C GLN A 45 14.30 2.42 -17.40
N GLN A 46 14.12 1.33 -16.65
CA GLN A 46 15.16 0.70 -15.84
C GLN A 46 15.82 1.68 -14.83
N ASP A 47 15.03 2.66 -14.36
CA ASP A 47 15.47 3.71 -13.43
C ASP A 47 15.31 3.21 -11.98
N HIS A 48 16.35 2.55 -11.49
CA HIS A 48 16.34 1.98 -10.14
C HIS A 48 16.38 3.05 -9.04
N GLU A 49 16.94 4.24 -9.29
CA GLU A 49 16.95 5.35 -8.33
C GLU A 49 15.54 5.90 -8.14
N ALA A 50 14.79 6.06 -9.24
CA ALA A 50 13.38 6.45 -9.16
C ALA A 50 12.53 5.38 -8.46
N LEU A 51 12.81 4.09 -8.69
CA LEU A 51 12.12 3.00 -7.97
C LEU A 51 12.45 3.01 -6.48
N GLU A 52 13.71 3.20 -6.10
CA GLU A 52 14.13 3.31 -4.69
C GLU A 52 13.36 4.43 -3.97
N ALA A 53 13.27 5.60 -4.59
CA ALA A 53 12.59 6.76 -4.02
C ALA A 53 11.06 6.57 -3.80
N MET A 54 10.47 5.51 -4.37
CA MET A 54 9.06 5.18 -4.17
C MET A 54 8.80 4.36 -2.89
N PHE A 55 9.85 3.82 -2.26
CA PHE A 55 9.74 3.00 -1.06
C PHE A 55 10.21 3.75 0.19
N THR A 56 9.64 3.38 1.33
CA THR A 56 10.10 3.85 2.64
C THR A 56 11.22 2.96 3.18
N ASP A 57 11.96 3.46 4.18
CA ASP A 57 13.05 2.71 4.83
C ASP A 57 12.58 1.41 5.51
N ASP A 58 11.29 1.33 5.88
CA ASP A 58 10.65 0.16 6.48
C ASP A 58 9.85 -0.70 5.49
N ALA A 59 9.92 -0.39 4.19
CA ALA A 59 9.19 -1.13 3.15
C ALA A 59 9.62 -2.60 3.07
N LEU A 60 8.66 -3.46 2.71
CA LEU A 60 8.88 -4.86 2.39
C LEU A 60 8.46 -5.11 0.95
N TYR A 61 9.40 -5.61 0.14
CA TYR A 61 9.13 -6.10 -1.21
C TYR A 61 9.29 -7.62 -1.23
N MET A 62 8.41 -8.30 -1.94
CA MET A 62 8.49 -9.74 -2.18
C MET A 62 8.74 -9.97 -3.65
N ASP A 63 9.86 -10.61 -3.98
CA ASP A 63 10.21 -10.89 -5.37
C ASP A 63 9.39 -12.06 -5.94
N ALA A 64 9.57 -12.34 -7.24
CA ALA A 64 8.88 -13.44 -7.91
C ALA A 64 9.24 -14.84 -7.37
N GLY A 65 10.37 -14.98 -6.68
CA GLY A 65 10.80 -16.20 -6.00
C GLY A 65 10.26 -16.33 -4.57
N GLY A 66 9.55 -15.32 -4.06
CA GLY A 66 9.06 -15.28 -2.69
C GLY A 66 10.10 -14.83 -1.67
N ASN A 67 11.23 -14.27 -2.11
CA ASN A 67 12.22 -13.70 -1.19
C ASN A 67 11.76 -12.33 -0.69
N GLU A 68 11.95 -12.09 0.59
CA GLU A 68 11.70 -10.80 1.22
C GLU A 68 12.92 -9.86 1.09
N ILE A 69 12.66 -8.62 0.69
CA ILE A 69 13.65 -7.55 0.57
C ILE A 69 13.16 -6.36 1.38
N ARG A 70 13.97 -5.91 2.35
CA ARG A 70 13.57 -4.90 3.34
C ARG A 70 14.32 -3.58 3.13
N GLY A 71 13.56 -2.49 3.10
CA GLY A 71 14.04 -1.11 3.03
C GLY A 71 14.35 -0.64 1.62
N ALA A 72 14.10 0.65 1.38
CA ALA A 72 14.20 1.31 0.08
C ALA A 72 15.52 1.00 -0.65
N ALA A 73 16.67 1.21 0.01
CA ALA A 73 17.98 0.99 -0.60
C ALA A 73 18.19 -0.46 -1.09
N ASN A 74 17.71 -1.46 -0.34
CA ASN A 74 17.83 -2.86 -0.76
C ASN A 74 16.90 -3.20 -1.92
N ILE A 75 15.71 -2.58 -1.95
CA ILE A 75 14.75 -2.72 -3.06
C ILE A 75 15.30 -2.06 -4.33
N GLY A 76 15.89 -0.87 -4.23
CA GLY A 76 16.59 -0.19 -5.34
C GLY A 76 17.70 -1.06 -5.92
N ASN A 77 18.58 -1.60 -5.05
CA ASN A 77 19.64 -2.51 -5.47
C ASN A 77 19.12 -3.80 -6.12
N HIS A 78 17.98 -4.32 -5.65
CA HIS A 78 17.34 -5.48 -6.29
C HIS A 78 16.94 -5.17 -7.74
N PHE A 79 16.27 -4.04 -7.99
CA PHE A 79 15.89 -3.64 -9.34
C PHE A 79 17.11 -3.35 -10.22
N ALA A 80 18.14 -2.68 -9.68
CA ALA A 80 19.40 -2.46 -10.39
C ALA A 80 20.01 -3.79 -10.88
N ASN A 81 20.05 -4.80 -10.01
CA ASN A 81 20.54 -6.13 -10.37
C ASN A 81 19.62 -6.84 -11.37
N GLN A 82 18.30 -6.76 -11.18
CA GLN A 82 17.33 -7.37 -12.09
C GLN A 82 17.50 -6.82 -13.52
N PHE A 83 17.66 -5.52 -13.67
CA PHE A 83 17.80 -4.86 -14.98
C PHE A 83 19.08 -5.23 -15.74
N LEU A 84 20.12 -5.69 -15.04
CA LEU A 84 21.33 -6.22 -15.67
C LEU A 84 21.11 -7.59 -16.32
N HIS A 85 20.12 -8.34 -15.84
CA HIS A 85 19.90 -9.74 -16.22
C HIS A 85 18.65 -9.94 -17.06
N ASP A 86 17.63 -9.09 -16.89
CA ASP A 86 16.33 -9.20 -17.53
C ASP A 86 15.96 -7.93 -18.31
N ASN A 87 15.57 -8.10 -19.57
CA ASN A 87 14.97 -7.02 -20.37
C ASN A 87 13.46 -7.24 -20.45
N ALA A 88 12.74 -6.81 -19.42
CA ALA A 88 11.30 -6.94 -19.31
C ALA A 88 10.62 -5.57 -19.42
N THR A 89 9.51 -5.51 -20.16
CA THR A 89 8.63 -4.33 -20.21
C THR A 89 7.30 -4.69 -19.57
N LEU A 90 6.86 -3.87 -18.61
CA LEU A 90 5.53 -3.98 -18.03
C LEU A 90 4.56 -3.11 -18.84
N ALA A 91 3.48 -3.72 -19.34
CA ALA A 91 2.42 -3.02 -20.06
C ALA A 91 1.06 -3.28 -19.40
N LEU A 92 0.44 -2.23 -18.84
CA LEU A 92 -0.93 -2.31 -18.37
C LEU A 92 -1.86 -2.01 -19.55
N ARG A 93 -2.75 -2.95 -19.87
CA ARG A 93 -3.84 -2.68 -20.81
C ARG A 93 -4.86 -1.79 -20.10
N PRO A 94 -5.23 -0.62 -20.65
CA PRO A 94 -6.30 0.19 -20.07
C PRO A 94 -7.59 -0.63 -20.09
N MET A 95 -8.26 -0.72 -18.94
CA MET A 95 -9.64 -1.22 -18.83
C MET A 95 -10.62 -0.14 -19.30
#